data_AF-A0A0G4GM75-F1
#
_entry.id   AF-A0A0G4GM75-F1
#
_cell.length_a   1.000
_cell.length_b   1.000
_cell.length_c   1.000
_cell.angle_alpha   90.00
_cell.angle_beta   90.00
_cell.angle_gamma   90.00
#
_symmetry.space_group_name_H-M   'P 1'
#
loop_
_entity.id
_entity.type
_entity.pdbx_description
1 polymer ?
#
loop_
_entity_poly.entity_id
_entity_poly.type
_entity_poly.pdbx_seq_one_letter_code
_entity_poly.pdbx_strand_id
1 'polypeptide(L)'
;MLQTRGCRVPGCKTKHRRHYCRLCGDEDSDHWASECTHPGSFTLYHQTDLPSGQAIASGRNMKRGTGGIVGGGIYFAASEQITMGKAHHRGCMIEARVYLGNILQVSALWPGQYTFDSLTGSGYDSVHVIGMPTGDEYIVYSQEQVRLRKIRDMATGREIPINHK
;
A
#
# COMPACT_ATOMS: atom_id res chain seq x y z
N MET A 1 42.27 -9.36 -3.21
CA MET A 1 41.80 -8.48 -2.13
C MET A 1 40.31 -8.23 -2.33
N LEU A 2 39.44 -8.75 -1.47
CA LEU A 2 37.99 -8.49 -1.53
C LEU A 2 37.73 -7.11 -0.92
N GLN A 3 37.39 -6.11 -1.75
CA GLN A 3 36.90 -4.83 -1.26
C GLN A 3 35.61 -5.09 -0.46
N THR A 4 35.60 -4.71 0.82
CA THR A 4 34.37 -4.67 1.61
C THR A 4 33.50 -3.54 1.05
N ARG A 5 32.61 -3.86 0.11
CA ARG A 5 31.64 -2.89 -0.40
C ARG A 5 30.77 -2.43 0.77
N GLY A 6 30.75 -1.12 1.01
CA GLY A 6 29.80 -0.50 1.92
C GLY A 6 28.39 -0.51 1.32
N CYS A 7 27.41 -0.06 2.10
CA CYS A 7 26.02 0.14 1.67
C CYS A 7 25.94 0.74 0.25
N ARG A 8 25.12 0.13 -0.60
CA ARG A 8 24.97 0.51 -2.02
C ARG A 8 24.11 1.76 -2.24
N VAL A 9 23.36 2.18 -1.21
CA VAL A 9 22.44 3.32 -1.28
C VAL A 9 23.19 4.66 -1.26
N PRO A 10 23.03 5.50 -2.30
CA PRO A 10 23.63 6.83 -2.35
C PRO A 10 23.25 7.68 -1.13
N GLY A 11 24.26 8.24 -0.45
CA GLY A 11 24.05 9.13 0.70
C GLY A 11 23.71 8.44 2.02
N CYS A 12 23.74 7.11 2.09
CA CYS A 12 23.54 6.41 3.36
C CYS A 12 24.69 6.68 4.34
N LYS A 13 24.37 7.26 5.51
CA LYS A 13 25.35 7.62 6.55
C LYS A 13 25.58 6.53 7.61
N THR A 14 24.75 5.49 7.59
CA THR A 14 24.81 4.39 8.56
C THR A 14 26.00 3.48 8.24
N LYS A 15 26.73 3.01 9.27
CA LYS A 15 27.82 2.03 9.08
C LYS A 15 27.26 0.62 8.98
N HIS A 16 26.95 0.19 7.77
CA HIS A 16 26.49 -1.18 7.47
C HIS A 16 26.92 -1.62 6.08
N ARG A 17 26.95 -2.95 5.88
CA ARG A 17 27.38 -3.58 4.62
C ARG A 17 26.24 -3.80 3.63
N ARG A 18 25.02 -4.00 4.15
CA ARG A 18 23.82 -4.27 3.34
C ARG A 18 22.70 -3.32 3.73
N HIS A 19 21.97 -2.81 2.75
CA HIS A 19 20.78 -2.00 3.00
C HIS A 19 19.53 -2.85 2.90
N TYR A 20 18.69 -2.89 3.92
CA TYR A 20 17.41 -3.58 3.82
C TYR A 20 16.34 -2.62 3.31
N CYS A 21 15.74 -2.93 2.16
CA CYS A 21 14.56 -2.22 1.71
C CYS A 21 13.29 -2.89 2.25
N ARG A 22 12.71 -2.28 3.28
CA ARG A 22 11.45 -2.73 3.89
C ARG A 22 10.24 -2.82 2.95
N LEU A 23 10.29 -2.22 1.77
CA LEU A 23 9.15 -2.22 0.82
C LEU A 23 9.19 -3.37 -0.18
N CYS A 24 10.37 -3.88 -0.51
CA CYS A 24 10.53 -5.00 -1.43
C CYS A 24 11.19 -6.22 -0.83
N GLY A 25 11.64 -6.13 0.43
CA GLY A 25 12.32 -7.23 1.11
C GLY A 25 13.75 -7.47 0.62
N ASP A 26 14.30 -6.65 -0.28
CA ASP A 26 15.70 -6.77 -0.71
C ASP A 26 16.63 -6.53 0.50
N GLU A 27 17.32 -7.59 0.92
CA GLU A 27 18.24 -7.57 2.06
C GLU A 27 19.53 -6.78 1.81
N ASP A 28 19.81 -6.38 0.57
CA ASP A 28 20.98 -5.58 0.19
C ASP A 28 20.66 -4.52 -0.86
N SER A 29 19.54 -3.80 -0.77
CA SER A 29 19.11 -2.81 -1.76
C SER A 29 20.16 -1.72 -2.07
N ASP A 30 20.04 -1.17 -3.28
CA ASP A 30 20.79 -0.01 -3.77
C ASP A 30 19.99 1.30 -3.75
N HIS A 31 18.77 1.25 -3.22
CA HIS A 31 17.84 2.37 -3.12
C HIS A 31 17.28 2.53 -1.71
N TRP A 32 16.80 3.74 -1.40
CA TRP A 32 16.00 4.00 -0.21
C TRP A 32 14.60 3.39 -0.35
N ALA A 33 13.98 3.03 0.77
CA ALA A 33 12.57 2.62 0.79
C ALA A 33 11.66 3.66 0.09
N SER A 34 11.92 4.95 0.29
CA SER A 34 11.23 6.06 -0.37
C SER A 34 11.47 6.16 -1.89
N GLU A 35 12.34 5.36 -2.45
CA GLU A 35 12.69 5.33 -3.88
C GLU A 35 12.50 3.94 -4.49
N CYS A 36 11.94 3.01 -3.72
CA CYS A 36 11.73 1.63 -4.16
C CYS A 36 10.78 1.58 -5.37
N THR A 37 11.31 1.09 -6.48
CA THR A 37 10.60 0.90 -7.77
C THR A 37 10.24 -0.58 -8.03
N HIS A 38 10.31 -1.43 -7.01
CA HIS A 38 10.23 -2.89 -7.13
C HIS A 38 9.08 -3.38 -8.04
N PRO A 39 9.35 -4.34 -8.95
CA PRO A 39 8.30 -5.02 -9.70
C PRO A 39 7.35 -5.72 -8.72
N GLY A 40 6.08 -5.30 -8.68
CA GLY A 40 5.11 -5.74 -7.66
C GLY A 40 4.45 -4.60 -6.88
N SER A 41 4.81 -3.34 -7.17
CA SER A 41 4.03 -2.18 -6.73
C SER A 41 3.08 -1.69 -7.81
N PHE A 42 1.81 -1.45 -7.46
CA PHE A 42 0.76 -1.04 -8.38
C PHE A 42 0.23 0.35 -8.03
N THR A 43 -0.14 1.15 -9.04
CA THR A 43 -0.96 2.34 -8.80
C THR A 43 -2.40 1.90 -8.60
N LEU A 44 -2.90 2.06 -7.39
CA LEU A 44 -4.24 1.65 -6.99
C LEU A 44 -4.99 2.80 -6.30
N TYR A 45 -6.29 2.62 -6.14
CA TYR A 45 -7.21 3.67 -5.76
C TYR A 45 -8.00 3.30 -4.51
N HIS A 46 -8.22 4.27 -3.63
CA HIS A 46 -9.06 4.15 -2.45
C HIS A 46 -9.95 5.38 -2.35
N GLN A 47 -11.21 5.18 -1.97
CA GLN A 47 -12.16 6.27 -1.76
C GLN A 47 -12.57 6.32 -0.28
N THR A 48 -12.59 7.53 0.26
CA THR A 48 -12.99 7.83 1.64
C THR A 48 -13.76 9.16 1.69
N ASP A 49 -14.23 9.58 2.87
CA ASP A 49 -14.77 10.93 3.08
C ASP A 49 -13.68 12.02 3.03
N LEU A 50 -14.09 13.26 2.73
CA LEU A 50 -13.18 14.41 2.62
C LEU A 50 -12.37 14.69 3.89
N PRO A 51 -12.98 14.73 5.11
CA PRO A 51 -12.23 14.87 6.36
C PRO A 51 -11.13 13.81 6.54
N SER A 52 -11.45 12.54 6.27
CA SER A 52 -10.47 11.45 6.32
C SER A 52 -9.34 11.63 5.31
N GLY A 53 -9.67 12.03 4.07
CA GLY A 53 -8.67 12.35 3.03
C GLY A 53 -7.71 13.47 3.44
N GLN A 54 -8.24 14.55 4.01
CA GLN A 54 -7.44 15.67 4.55
C GLN A 54 -6.55 15.21 5.72
N ALA A 55 -7.08 14.39 6.62
CA ALA A 55 -6.30 13.84 7.73
C ALA A 55 -5.13 12.97 7.23
N ILE A 56 -5.38 12.10 6.25
CA ILE A 56 -4.36 11.26 5.61
C ILE A 56 -3.28 12.16 4.97
N ALA A 57 -3.69 13.17 4.20
CA ALA A 57 -2.79 14.12 3.55
C ALA A 57 -1.93 14.91 4.55
N SER A 58 -2.47 15.21 5.74
CA SER A 58 -1.76 15.94 6.80
C SER A 58 -0.75 15.12 7.61
N GLY A 59 -0.54 13.84 7.26
CA GLY A 59 0.47 12.97 7.89
C GLY A 59 -0.09 11.83 8.73
N ARG A 60 -1.42 11.60 8.74
CA ARG A 60 -2.02 10.48 9.49
C ARG A 60 -1.75 9.11 8.84
N ASN A 61 -1.22 9.09 7.61
CA ASN A 61 -1.03 7.92 6.74
C ASN A 61 -2.33 7.12 6.53
N MET A 62 -2.32 6.13 5.64
CA MET A 62 -3.45 5.19 5.50
C MET A 62 -3.36 4.11 6.58
N LYS A 63 -4.38 4.04 7.45
CA LYS A 63 -4.46 3.04 8.53
C LYS A 63 -5.41 1.91 8.15
N ARG A 64 -5.15 0.72 8.70
CA ARG A 64 -6.05 -0.43 8.57
C ARG A 64 -7.44 -0.13 9.13
N GLY A 65 -8.46 -0.65 8.47
CA GLY A 65 -9.80 -0.79 9.06
C GLY A 65 -9.85 -1.93 10.08
N THR A 66 -11.02 -2.11 10.70
CA THR A 66 -11.26 -3.18 11.69
C THR A 66 -11.97 -4.40 11.11
N GLY A 67 -12.32 -4.39 9.82
CA GLY A 67 -13.03 -5.48 9.15
C GLY A 67 -12.87 -5.40 7.64
N GLY A 68 -13.71 -6.14 6.91
CA GLY A 68 -13.66 -6.31 5.46
C GLY A 68 -13.75 -7.79 5.09
N ILE A 69 -13.93 -8.09 3.79
CA ILE A 69 -14.13 -9.46 3.30
C ILE A 69 -12.99 -10.41 3.67
N VAL A 70 -11.78 -9.88 3.91
CA VAL A 70 -10.58 -10.65 4.25
C VAL A 70 -9.91 -10.19 5.55
N GLY A 71 -10.64 -9.45 6.40
CA GLY A 71 -10.16 -8.93 7.68
C GLY A 71 -9.78 -7.45 7.63
N GLY A 72 -9.30 -6.92 8.76
CA GLY A 72 -8.97 -5.50 8.95
C GLY A 72 -7.73 -5.05 8.19
N GLY A 73 -7.84 -4.84 6.87
CA GLY A 73 -6.76 -4.36 6.00
C GLY A 73 -6.93 -2.93 5.51
N ILE A 74 -6.07 -2.52 4.58
CA ILE A 74 -6.19 -1.30 3.78
C ILE A 74 -6.56 -1.73 2.36
N TYR A 75 -7.78 -1.41 1.95
CA TYR A 75 -8.40 -1.92 0.72
C TYR A 75 -8.20 -0.95 -0.44
N PHE A 76 -7.80 -1.47 -1.59
CA PHE A 76 -7.61 -0.71 -2.81
C PHE A 76 -8.31 -1.38 -4.01
N ALA A 77 -8.65 -0.55 -5.00
CA ALA A 77 -9.20 -0.94 -6.28
C ALA A 77 -8.21 -0.66 -7.43
N ALA A 78 -8.34 -1.39 -8.54
CA ALA A 78 -7.53 -1.19 -9.73
C ALA A 78 -7.80 0.13 -10.47
N SER A 79 -8.97 0.75 -10.26
CA SER A 79 -9.34 2.01 -10.89
C SER A 79 -10.26 2.87 -10.01
N GLU A 80 -10.30 4.18 -10.27
CA GLU A 80 -11.23 5.10 -9.60
C GLU A 80 -12.68 4.65 -9.77
N GLN A 81 -13.07 4.15 -10.95
CA GLN A 81 -14.44 3.73 -11.26
C GLN A 81 -14.86 2.53 -10.39
N ILE A 82 -13.95 1.58 -10.15
CA ILE A 82 -14.22 0.41 -9.32
C ILE A 82 -14.49 0.82 -7.87
N THR A 83 -13.84 1.88 -7.36
CA THR A 83 -14.08 2.35 -5.98
C THR A 83 -15.53 2.75 -5.72
N MET A 84 -16.23 3.26 -6.73
CA MET A 84 -17.61 3.76 -6.59
C MET A 84 -18.57 2.66 -6.14
N GLY A 85 -18.34 1.41 -6.55
CA GLY A 85 -19.17 0.26 -6.17
C GLY A 85 -18.78 -0.40 -4.85
N LYS A 86 -17.69 0.03 -4.20
CA LYS A 86 -17.06 -0.68 -3.07
C LYS A 86 -16.85 0.17 -1.82
N ALA A 87 -16.63 1.46 -2.00
CA ALA A 87 -16.25 2.33 -0.89
C ALA A 87 -17.44 2.60 0.04
N HIS A 88 -17.22 2.36 1.33
CA HIS A 88 -18.20 2.68 2.39
C HIS A 88 -18.30 4.19 2.64
N HIS A 89 -17.23 4.92 2.35
CA HIS A 89 -17.17 6.38 2.47
C HIS A 89 -16.77 7.00 1.13
N ARG A 90 -17.34 8.18 0.84
CA ARG A 90 -17.15 8.88 -0.44
C ARG A 90 -16.88 10.37 -0.22
N GLY A 91 -16.23 10.99 -1.20
CA GLY A 91 -15.95 12.43 -1.21
C GLY A 91 -14.48 12.76 -1.46
N CYS A 92 -13.57 11.81 -1.25
CA CYS A 92 -12.15 11.97 -1.53
C CYS A 92 -11.60 10.73 -2.24
N MET A 93 -10.82 10.96 -3.29
CA MET A 93 -10.10 9.94 -4.03
C MET A 93 -8.62 9.96 -3.64
N ILE A 94 -8.08 8.80 -3.32
CA ILE A 94 -6.67 8.58 -3.02
C ILE A 94 -6.10 7.67 -4.10
N GLU A 95 -5.10 8.16 -4.81
CA GLU A 95 -4.20 7.36 -5.65
C GLU A 95 -2.93 7.07 -4.85
N ALA A 96 -2.55 5.81 -4.78
CA ALA A 96 -1.35 5.38 -4.08
C ALA A 96 -0.56 4.36 -4.90
N ARG A 97 0.76 4.38 -4.72
CA ARG A 97 1.61 3.24 -5.08
C ARG A 97 1.56 2.26 -3.92
N VAL A 98 1.02 1.07 -4.18
CA VAL A 98 0.81 0.02 -3.17
C VAL A 98 1.76 -1.13 -3.44
N TYR A 99 2.55 -1.51 -2.45
CA TYR A 99 3.57 -2.55 -2.52
C TYR A 99 2.96 -3.90 -2.10
N LEU A 100 2.63 -4.74 -3.07
CA LEU A 100 1.87 -5.97 -2.81
C LEU A 100 2.76 -7.17 -2.46
N GLY A 101 4.05 -7.15 -2.80
CA GLY A 101 4.97 -8.25 -2.50
C GLY A 101 4.47 -9.61 -3.01
N ASN A 102 4.60 -10.65 -2.19
CA ASN A 102 4.01 -11.95 -2.47
C ASN A 102 2.50 -11.92 -2.20
N ILE A 103 1.71 -12.09 -3.27
CA ILE A 103 0.25 -11.95 -3.21
C ILE A 103 -0.41 -13.29 -2.92
N LEU A 104 -1.24 -13.35 -1.88
CA LEU A 104 -2.18 -14.43 -1.68
C LEU A 104 -3.46 -14.14 -2.48
N GLN A 105 -3.72 -14.94 -3.53
CA GLN A 105 -4.96 -14.82 -4.30
C GLN A 105 -6.11 -15.60 -3.62
N VAL A 106 -7.25 -14.96 -3.41
CA VAL A 106 -8.41 -15.52 -2.71
C VAL A 106 -9.68 -15.30 -3.53
N SER A 107 -10.56 -16.30 -3.59
CA SER A 107 -11.88 -16.15 -4.22
C SER A 107 -12.87 -15.49 -3.27
N ALA A 108 -13.66 -14.54 -3.77
CA ALA A 108 -14.74 -13.90 -3.02
C ALA A 108 -15.84 -14.89 -2.55
N LEU A 109 -15.94 -16.07 -3.17
CA LEU A 109 -16.87 -17.13 -2.74
C LEU A 109 -16.41 -17.87 -1.48
N TRP A 110 -15.09 -17.88 -1.23
CA TRP A 110 -14.48 -18.58 -0.10
C TRP A 110 -13.45 -17.68 0.57
N PRO A 111 -13.88 -16.55 1.16
CA PRO A 111 -12.96 -15.61 1.76
C PRO A 111 -12.36 -16.18 3.05
N GLY A 112 -11.04 -16.08 3.17
CA GLY A 112 -10.35 -16.26 4.45
C GLY A 112 -10.40 -15.00 5.31
N GLN A 113 -9.90 -15.07 6.54
CA GLN A 113 -9.66 -13.90 7.39
C GLN A 113 -8.17 -13.83 7.71
N TYR A 114 -7.56 -12.68 7.43
CA TYR A 114 -6.12 -12.53 7.53
C TYR A 114 -5.74 -11.32 8.39
N THR A 115 -4.58 -11.44 9.02
CA THR A 115 -3.87 -10.37 9.69
C THR A 115 -2.48 -10.23 9.08
N PHE A 116 -1.77 -9.18 9.45
CA PHE A 116 -0.36 -9.02 9.08
C PHE A 116 0.48 -10.24 9.50
N ASP A 117 0.28 -10.71 10.74
CA ASP A 117 1.05 -11.83 11.30
C ASP A 117 0.73 -13.16 10.61
N SER A 118 -0.54 -13.42 10.28
CA SER A 118 -0.92 -14.68 9.61
C SER A 118 -0.41 -14.75 8.17
N LEU A 119 -0.40 -13.62 7.44
CA LEU A 119 0.08 -13.57 6.06
C LEU A 119 1.59 -13.72 6.00
N THR A 120 2.31 -12.94 6.81
CA THR A 120 3.78 -12.99 6.86
C THR A 120 4.28 -14.36 7.31
N GLY A 121 3.62 -14.98 8.30
CA GLY A 121 3.89 -16.35 8.73
C GLY A 121 3.67 -17.41 7.64
N SER A 122 2.86 -17.10 6.62
CA SER A 122 2.58 -17.95 5.46
C SER A 122 3.39 -17.58 4.21
N GLY A 123 4.31 -16.61 4.31
CA GLY A 123 5.14 -16.15 3.20
C GLY A 123 4.48 -15.15 2.23
N TYR A 124 3.35 -14.56 2.62
CA TYR A 124 2.61 -13.57 1.83
C TYR A 124 2.63 -12.18 2.48
N ASP A 125 2.54 -11.15 1.65
CA ASP A 125 2.60 -9.74 2.06
C ASP A 125 1.26 -9.01 1.85
N SER A 126 0.41 -9.53 0.97
CA SER A 126 -0.89 -8.94 0.62
C SER A 126 -1.90 -9.99 0.19
N VAL A 127 -3.15 -9.56 0.05
CA VAL A 127 -4.25 -10.39 -0.47
C VAL A 127 -4.82 -9.74 -1.72
N HIS A 128 -5.09 -10.54 -2.74
CA HIS A 128 -5.85 -10.16 -3.93
C HIS A 128 -7.14 -10.96 -3.98
N VAL A 129 -8.27 -10.29 -3.75
CA VAL A 129 -9.59 -10.91 -3.77
C VAL A 129 -10.17 -10.82 -5.18
N ILE A 130 -10.42 -11.97 -5.78
CA ILE A 130 -10.94 -12.10 -7.15
C ILE A 130 -12.38 -12.60 -7.17
N GLY A 131 -13.06 -12.38 -8.30
CA GLY A 131 -14.38 -12.95 -8.57
C GLY A 131 -15.54 -12.20 -7.91
N MET A 132 -15.30 -10.96 -7.48
CA MET A 132 -16.38 -10.07 -7.06
C MET A 132 -17.08 -9.44 -8.27
N PRO A 133 -18.42 -9.35 -8.29
CA PRO A 133 -19.15 -8.66 -9.35
C PRO A 133 -18.75 -7.18 -9.52
N THR A 134 -18.27 -6.56 -8.44
CA THR A 134 -17.86 -5.15 -8.42
C THR A 134 -16.40 -4.93 -8.84
N GLY A 135 -15.68 -5.97 -9.28
CA GLY A 135 -14.26 -5.95 -9.61
C GLY A 135 -13.36 -6.40 -8.46
N ASP A 136 -12.08 -6.65 -8.71
CA ASP A 136 -11.15 -7.19 -7.72
C ASP A 136 -10.77 -6.16 -6.62
N GLU A 137 -10.27 -6.66 -5.48
CA GLU A 137 -9.71 -5.84 -4.40
C GLU A 137 -8.29 -6.28 -4.05
N TYR A 138 -7.44 -5.30 -3.74
CA TYR A 138 -6.06 -5.50 -3.30
C TYR A 138 -5.92 -4.98 -1.87
N ILE A 139 -5.44 -5.82 -0.96
CA ILE A 139 -5.43 -5.54 0.48
C ILE A 139 -4.02 -5.68 1.03
N VAL A 140 -3.56 -4.63 1.70
CA VAL A 140 -2.31 -4.64 2.47
C VAL A 140 -2.59 -4.45 3.95
N TYR A 141 -1.70 -4.92 4.80
CA TYR A 141 -1.89 -4.95 6.26
C TYR A 141 -0.88 -4.09 7.02
N SER A 142 -0.07 -3.31 6.29
CA SER A 142 0.82 -2.31 6.84
C SER A 142 0.69 -0.99 6.09
N GLN A 143 0.65 0.13 6.82
CA GLN A 143 0.70 1.47 6.23
C GLN A 143 1.99 1.70 5.44
N GLU A 144 3.05 0.95 5.75
CA GLU A 144 4.34 1.05 5.10
C GLU A 144 4.27 0.56 3.65
N GLN A 145 3.34 -0.33 3.33
CA GLN A 145 3.08 -0.82 1.97
C GLN A 145 2.32 0.22 1.12
N VAL A 146 2.02 1.41 1.64
CA VAL A 146 1.24 2.43 0.95
C VAL A 146 2.06 3.71 0.83
N ARG A 147 2.28 4.15 -0.41
CA ARG A 147 2.84 5.46 -0.70
C ARG A 147 1.83 6.31 -1.43
N LEU A 148 1.36 7.36 -0.76
CA LEU A 148 0.43 8.33 -1.32
C LEU A 148 1.05 9.01 -2.55
N ARG A 149 0.26 9.15 -3.61
CA ARG A 149 0.65 9.83 -4.86
C ARG A 149 -0.18 11.08 -5.09
N LYS A 150 -1.50 10.93 -5.00
CA LYS A 150 -2.45 12.01 -5.22
C LYS A 150 -3.64 11.84 -4.30
N ILE A 151 -4.09 12.92 -3.69
CA ILE A 151 -5.33 12.97 -2.92
C ILE A 151 -6.18 14.09 -3.51
N ARG A 152 -7.45 13.81 -3.81
CA ARG A 152 -8.32 14.77 -4.50
C ARG A 152 -9.69 14.84 -3.84
N ASP A 153 -10.17 16.05 -3.61
CA ASP A 153 -11.57 16.31 -3.31
C ASP A 153 -12.40 16.01 -4.57
N MET A 154 -13.33 15.07 -4.47
CA MET A 154 -14.13 14.63 -5.62
C MET A 154 -15.23 15.61 -5.99
N ALA A 155 -15.65 16.50 -5.08
CA ALA A 155 -16.66 17.52 -5.37
C ALA A 155 -16.06 18.66 -6.20
N THR A 156 -14.84 19.09 -5.86
CA THR A 156 -14.18 20.24 -6.52
C THR A 156 -13.14 19.85 -7.56
N GLY A 157 -12.71 18.58 -7.57
CA GLY A 157 -11.60 18.10 -8.40
C GLY A 157 -10.22 18.60 -7.94
N ARG A 158 -10.15 19.37 -6.84
CA ARG A 158 -8.90 19.97 -6.36
C ARG A 158 -8.04 18.92 -5.66
N GLU A 159 -6.75 18.97 -5.96
CA GLU A 159 -5.75 18.16 -5.27
C GLU A 159 -5.50 18.71 -3.86
N ILE A 160 -5.43 17.80 -2.89
CA ILE A 160 -5.15 18.08 -1.49
C ILE A 160 -3.64 17.86 -1.29
N PRO A 161 -2.88 18.90 -0.88
CA PRO A 161 -1.44 18.77 -0.68
C PRO A 161 -1.10 17.69 0.36
N ILE A 162 -0.18 16.81 0.00
CA ILE A 162 0.31 15.75 0.88
C ILE A 162 1.55 16.27 1.64
N ASN A 163 1.40 16.44 2.95
CA ASN A 163 2.44 16.94 3.85
C ASN A 163 2.92 15.82 4.76
N HIS A 164 3.89 15.03 4.29
CA HIS A 164 4.65 14.14 5.17
C HIS A 164 5.79 14.96 5.78
N LYS A 165 5.68 15.28 7.08
CA LYS A 165 6.82 15.76 7.87
C LYS A 165 7.76 14.61 8.19
#